data_AF-A0A432HT43-F1
#
_entry.id   AF-A0A432HT43-F1
#
_cell.length_a   1.000
_cell.length_b   1.000
_cell.length_c   1.000
_cell.angle_alpha   90.00
_cell.angle_beta   90.00
_cell.angle_gamma   90.00
#
_symmetry.space_group_name_H-M   'P 1'
#
loop_
_entity.id
_entity.type
_entity.pdbx_description
1 polymer ?
#
loop_
_entity_poly.entity_id
_entity_poly.type
_entity_poly.pdbx_seq_one_letter_code
_entity_poly.pdbx_strand_id
1 'polypeptide(L)'
;ALDARPPIPDEPDDDPDEPSDPDEPDDPDDPDDTDAEDAGEDEDSEEAAARPGPPPRVPGRISLTHRPRTESADTLTLILAPDGEDSGQLTLLWGLNSWTTDFEFVELPRRPRPERTSNVGRATSLTRDSDTSARYRAATLGTRNETALVTPDGMHVQILFQKELGADGDDYAALESIADGGLVQLTRGAVIRLRTEVPLRFTDTLVPTDNLAPDFPGAYGLWLKKAGTDWRLVFNNEPDSWGTQHDPAFDAADIALSHVQRGPSDKDEQPLAVYLAPRNNGQIGLVIHWGEHVWTADFSVTR
;
A
#
# COMPACT_ATOMS: atom_id res chain seq x y z
N ALA A 1 43.00 35.57 -36.06
CA ALA A 1 42.85 35.05 -37.44
C ALA A 1 43.73 33.83 -37.55
N LEU A 2 43.33 32.65 -37.98
CA LEU A 2 42.08 32.01 -38.42
C LEU A 2 42.42 30.52 -38.17
N ASP A 3 41.62 29.82 -37.37
CA ASP A 3 40.59 28.90 -37.87
C ASP A 3 41.20 27.67 -38.56
N ALA A 4 41.15 26.53 -37.89
CA ALA A 4 41.55 25.23 -38.42
C ALA A 4 40.50 24.19 -38.02
N ARG A 5 39.49 24.03 -38.87
CA ARG A 5 38.60 22.86 -38.88
C ARG A 5 39.25 21.72 -39.67
N PRO A 6 39.23 20.48 -39.18
CA PRO A 6 39.53 19.30 -39.99
C PRO A 6 38.32 18.87 -40.85
N PRO A 7 38.55 18.07 -41.91
CA PRO A 7 37.60 17.82 -43.00
C PRO A 7 36.57 16.73 -42.69
N ILE A 8 35.42 16.83 -43.35
CA ILE A 8 34.34 15.83 -43.43
C ILE A 8 34.74 14.76 -44.46
N PRO A 9 34.47 13.47 -44.19
CA PRO A 9 34.24 12.49 -45.24
C PRO A 9 32.82 11.90 -45.20
N ASP A 10 32.14 12.08 -46.33
CA ASP A 10 31.22 11.20 -47.07
C ASP A 10 30.08 10.46 -46.33
N GLU A 11 28.87 10.98 -46.50
CA GLU A 11 27.64 10.18 -46.60
C GLU A 11 27.60 9.47 -47.97
N PRO A 12 27.10 8.23 -48.05
CA PRO A 12 26.32 7.80 -49.19
C PRO A 12 24.83 7.91 -48.87
N ASP A 13 24.17 8.71 -49.70
CA ASP A 13 22.76 8.60 -50.06
C ASP A 13 22.41 7.15 -50.42
N ASP A 14 21.32 6.62 -49.87
CA ASP A 14 20.41 5.75 -50.62
C ASP A 14 18.99 5.92 -50.08
N ASP A 15 18.14 6.35 -51.02
CA ASP A 15 16.74 6.75 -50.92
C ASP A 15 15.78 5.57 -50.63
N PRO A 16 14.48 5.85 -50.36
CA PRO A 16 13.53 4.90 -49.78
C PRO A 16 12.88 4.00 -50.83
N ASP A 17 12.87 2.69 -50.56
CA ASP A 17 12.01 1.74 -51.28
C ASP A 17 10.73 1.46 -50.47
N GLU A 18 9.67 2.23 -50.73
CA GLU A 18 8.33 1.65 -50.82
C GLU A 18 8.27 0.91 -52.17
N PRO A 19 7.66 -0.29 -52.25
CA PRO A 19 6.27 -0.25 -52.70
C PRO A 19 5.35 -1.44 -52.26
N SER A 20 4.05 -1.15 -52.32
CA SER A 20 2.93 -2.04 -52.71
C SER A 20 2.18 -2.83 -51.62
N ASP A 21 1.00 -2.33 -51.26
CA ASP A 21 -0.22 -3.16 -51.19
C ASP A 21 -0.39 -3.91 -52.51
N PRO A 22 -0.80 -5.19 -52.48
CA PRO A 22 -2.20 -5.44 -52.86
C PRO A 22 -2.86 -6.66 -52.15
N ASP A 23 -4.18 -6.73 -52.35
CA ASP A 23 -5.08 -7.89 -52.24
C ASP A 23 -5.96 -8.00 -50.98
N GLU A 24 -7.04 -7.19 -50.94
CA GLU A 24 -8.39 -7.76 -50.77
C GLU A 24 -8.73 -8.56 -52.03
N PRO A 25 -9.27 -9.78 -51.91
CA PRO A 25 -10.73 -9.96 -51.86
C PRO A 25 -11.11 -11.17 -50.95
N ASP A 26 -12.34 -11.54 -50.59
CA ASP A 26 -13.61 -11.60 -51.31
C ASP A 26 -14.76 -11.58 -50.28
N ASP A 27 -15.76 -10.74 -50.53
CA ASP A 27 -17.16 -11.04 -50.18
C ASP A 27 -17.62 -12.24 -51.02
N PRO A 28 -18.39 -13.18 -50.46
CA PRO A 28 -19.40 -13.82 -51.25
C PRO A 28 -20.78 -13.64 -50.61
N ASP A 29 -21.58 -12.87 -51.34
CA ASP A 29 -22.94 -13.19 -51.72
C ASP A 29 -23.93 -13.56 -50.59
N ASP A 30 -24.68 -12.53 -50.25
CA ASP A 30 -26.12 -12.60 -49.97
C ASP A 30 -26.87 -13.27 -51.15
N PRO A 31 -27.68 -14.31 -50.89
CA PRO A 31 -28.90 -14.49 -51.65
C PRO A 31 -30.14 -14.26 -50.79
N ASP A 32 -30.85 -13.21 -51.20
CA ASP A 32 -32.22 -12.86 -50.88
C ASP A 32 -33.22 -14.03 -51.06
N ASP A 33 -34.26 -13.98 -50.22
CA ASP A 33 -35.66 -14.35 -50.49
C ASP A 33 -36.09 -15.83 -50.66
N THR A 34 -36.85 -16.34 -49.67
CA THR A 34 -38.32 -16.62 -49.72
C THR A 34 -38.81 -17.84 -48.91
N ASP A 35 -40.05 -17.67 -48.43
CA ASP A 35 -41.01 -18.63 -47.85
C ASP A 35 -40.85 -18.98 -46.35
N ALA A 36 -41.53 -18.28 -45.44
CA ALA A 36 -42.97 -18.34 -45.14
C ALA A 36 -43.41 -19.58 -44.35
N GLU A 37 -43.88 -19.29 -43.14
CA GLU A 37 -44.80 -20.04 -42.27
C GLU A 37 -44.29 -21.33 -41.61
N ASP A 38 -44.06 -21.27 -40.30
CA ASP A 38 -44.88 -22.10 -39.41
C ASP A 38 -45.13 -21.39 -38.08
N ALA A 39 -46.41 -21.30 -37.75
CA ALA A 39 -46.94 -20.78 -36.51
C ALA A 39 -46.90 -21.92 -35.49
N GLY A 40 -45.99 -21.82 -34.52
CA GLY A 40 -45.99 -22.64 -33.32
C GLY A 40 -46.15 -21.72 -32.12
N GLU A 41 -47.41 -21.53 -31.71
CA GLU A 41 -47.78 -21.01 -30.40
C GLU A 41 -47.14 -21.90 -29.34
N ASP A 42 -46.22 -21.36 -28.53
CA ASP A 42 -45.93 -21.87 -27.19
C ASP A 42 -45.97 -20.67 -26.24
N GLU A 43 -47.18 -20.46 -25.72
CA GLU A 43 -47.43 -19.80 -24.47
C GLU A 43 -46.61 -20.49 -23.37
N ASP A 44 -45.64 -19.79 -22.79
CA ASP A 44 -45.32 -19.85 -21.36
C ASP A 44 -44.18 -18.85 -21.07
N SER A 45 -44.54 -17.57 -21.07
CA SER A 45 -43.74 -16.55 -20.40
C SER A 45 -43.94 -16.67 -18.88
N GLU A 46 -43.36 -17.71 -18.28
CA GLU A 46 -43.10 -17.71 -16.84
C GLU A 46 -41.94 -16.74 -16.58
N GLU A 47 -42.32 -15.54 -16.14
CA GLU A 47 -41.50 -14.59 -15.41
C GLU A 47 -40.56 -15.34 -14.45
N ALA A 48 -39.30 -15.50 -14.86
CA ALA A 48 -38.25 -16.08 -14.05
C ALA A 48 -37.98 -15.14 -12.87
N ALA A 49 -38.81 -15.29 -11.83
CA ALA A 49 -38.60 -14.67 -10.53
C ALA A 49 -37.16 -15.00 -10.12
N ALA A 50 -36.33 -13.96 -10.07
CA ALA A 50 -34.97 -14.04 -9.61
C ALA A 50 -34.97 -14.79 -8.28
N ARG A 51 -34.52 -16.05 -8.30
CA ARG A 51 -34.33 -16.82 -7.07
C ARG A 51 -33.45 -15.94 -6.19
N PRO A 52 -33.88 -15.62 -4.95
CA PRO A 52 -33.03 -14.86 -4.06
C PRO A 52 -31.72 -15.63 -3.96
N GLY A 53 -30.62 -14.98 -4.37
CA GLY A 53 -29.29 -15.55 -4.25
C GLY A 53 -29.10 -16.03 -2.81
N PRO A 54 -28.24 -17.03 -2.57
CA PRO A 54 -27.95 -17.47 -1.21
C PRO A 54 -27.66 -16.23 -0.35
N PRO A 55 -28.24 -16.12 0.85
CA PRO A 55 -28.07 -14.95 1.68
C PRO A 55 -26.58 -14.64 1.79
N PRO A 56 -26.18 -13.35 1.72
CA PRO A 56 -24.78 -12.99 1.86
C PRO A 56 -24.24 -13.69 3.11
N ARG A 57 -23.14 -14.43 2.97
CA ARG A 57 -22.50 -15.10 4.11
C ARG A 57 -22.23 -14.03 5.15
N VAL A 58 -23.02 -14.02 6.21
CA VAL A 58 -22.81 -13.14 7.35
C VAL A 58 -21.41 -13.50 7.87
N PRO A 59 -20.44 -12.55 7.88
CA PRO A 59 -19.14 -12.81 8.46
C PRO A 59 -19.34 -13.42 9.85
N GLY A 60 -18.62 -14.51 10.13
CA GLY A 60 -18.80 -15.27 11.37
C GLY A 60 -18.80 -14.35 12.58
N ARG A 61 -19.79 -14.50 13.47
CA ARG A 61 -19.81 -13.77 14.73
C ARG A 61 -18.65 -14.30 15.60
N ILE A 62 -17.66 -13.45 15.86
CA ILE A 62 -16.55 -13.78 16.75
C ILE A 62 -16.93 -13.31 18.16
N SER A 63 -16.98 -14.25 19.10
CA SER A 63 -17.26 -13.94 20.50
C SER A 63 -16.06 -13.25 21.13
N LEU A 64 -16.33 -12.20 21.92
CA LEU A 64 -15.32 -11.48 22.68
C LEU A 64 -15.54 -11.67 24.18
N THR A 65 -14.45 -11.80 24.93
CA THR A 65 -14.46 -11.81 26.40
C THR A 65 -14.33 -10.39 26.92
N HIS A 66 -15.38 -9.86 27.55
CA HIS A 66 -15.36 -8.51 28.15
C HIS A 66 -14.75 -8.53 29.55
N ARG A 67 -13.90 -7.54 29.85
CA ARG A 67 -13.41 -7.24 31.20
C ARG A 67 -13.39 -5.73 31.45
N PRO A 68 -13.89 -5.26 32.61
CA PRO A 68 -13.72 -3.88 33.01
C PRO A 68 -12.25 -3.59 33.36
N ARG A 69 -11.81 -2.38 33.08
CA ARG A 69 -10.45 -1.87 33.34
C ARG A 69 -10.50 -0.79 34.42
N THR A 70 -9.35 -0.60 35.08
CA THR A 70 -9.15 0.48 36.06
C THR A 70 -8.64 1.78 35.43
N GLU A 71 -8.14 1.71 34.20
CA GLU A 71 -7.63 2.84 33.43
C GLU A 71 -8.45 3.02 32.15
N SER A 72 -8.82 4.27 31.85
CA SER A 72 -9.60 4.62 30.65
C SER A 72 -8.68 4.63 29.42
N ALA A 73 -9.13 4.01 28.34
CA ALA A 73 -8.60 4.24 27.00
C ALA A 73 -9.49 5.27 26.29
N ASP A 74 -9.01 6.51 26.16
CA ASP A 74 -9.77 7.59 25.52
C ASP A 74 -9.86 7.43 23.99
N THR A 75 -9.06 6.52 23.42
CA THR A 75 -9.08 6.13 22.00
C THR A 75 -9.43 4.66 21.86
N LEU A 76 -10.34 4.35 20.94
CA LEU A 76 -10.65 2.97 20.56
C LEU A 76 -9.37 2.32 20.00
N THR A 77 -8.81 1.37 20.73
CA THR A 77 -7.54 0.75 20.37
C THR A 77 -7.76 -0.72 20.10
N LEU A 78 -7.36 -1.18 18.92
CA LEU A 78 -7.30 -2.60 18.57
C LEU A 78 -5.83 -3.04 18.55
N ILE A 79 -5.50 -4.07 19.32
CA ILE A 79 -4.15 -4.64 19.43
C ILE A 79 -4.24 -6.08 18.96
N LEU A 80 -3.41 -6.48 18.00
CA LEU A 80 -3.14 -7.88 17.71
C LEU A 80 -1.74 -8.20 18.23
N ALA A 81 -1.66 -9.08 19.23
CA ALA A 81 -0.40 -9.49 19.83
C ALA A 81 -0.22 -11.01 19.60
N PRO A 82 0.77 -11.44 18.79
CA PRO A 82 1.12 -12.86 18.70
C PRO A 82 1.56 -13.40 20.07
N ASP A 83 1.09 -14.60 20.41
CA ASP A 83 1.50 -15.33 21.62
C ASP A 83 2.17 -16.67 21.31
N GLY A 84 2.24 -17.03 20.03
CA GLY A 84 2.94 -18.20 19.48
C GLY A 84 3.24 -18.02 17.99
N GLU A 85 3.70 -19.09 17.33
CA GLU A 85 4.01 -19.09 15.89
C GLU A 85 2.75 -18.94 15.02
N ASP A 86 1.67 -19.63 15.41
CA ASP A 86 0.42 -19.69 14.64
C ASP A 86 -0.78 -19.07 15.38
N SER A 87 -0.55 -18.34 16.47
CA SER A 87 -1.62 -17.79 17.31
C SER A 87 -1.30 -16.43 17.91
N GLY A 88 -2.36 -15.77 18.38
CA GLY A 88 -2.23 -14.59 19.21
C GLY A 88 -3.55 -14.16 19.82
N GLN A 89 -3.51 -13.02 20.49
CA GLN A 89 -4.68 -12.41 21.09
C GLN A 89 -4.99 -11.06 20.44
N LEU A 90 -6.25 -10.90 20.05
CA LEU A 90 -6.83 -9.62 19.69
C LEU A 90 -7.42 -9.00 20.95
N THR A 91 -7.01 -7.75 21.24
CA THR A 91 -7.53 -6.95 22.34
C THR A 91 -8.13 -5.65 21.80
N LEU A 92 -9.37 -5.37 22.16
CA LEU A 92 -10.05 -4.10 21.91
C LEU A 92 -10.18 -3.33 23.22
N LEU A 93 -9.72 -2.09 23.25
CA LEU A 93 -9.78 -1.21 24.42
C LEU A 93 -10.64 0.02 24.09
N TRP A 94 -11.63 0.32 24.93
CA TRP A 94 -12.40 1.56 24.83
C TRP A 94 -13.00 2.01 26.16
N GLY A 95 -12.67 3.23 26.57
CA GLY A 95 -13.00 3.74 27.89
C GLY A 95 -12.48 2.78 28.96
N LEU A 96 -13.34 2.40 29.91
CA LEU A 96 -13.03 1.45 30.97
C LEU A 96 -13.24 -0.02 30.55
N ASN A 97 -13.24 -0.33 29.26
CA ASN A 97 -13.55 -1.66 28.77
C ASN A 97 -12.36 -2.28 28.03
N SER A 98 -12.18 -3.58 28.23
CA SER A 98 -11.35 -4.46 27.43
C SER A 98 -12.21 -5.58 26.87
N TRP A 99 -12.02 -5.93 25.61
CA TRP A 99 -12.57 -7.13 25.00
C TRP A 99 -11.44 -7.92 24.36
N THR A 100 -11.34 -9.21 24.67
CA THR A 100 -10.29 -10.07 24.11
C THR A 100 -10.88 -11.25 23.36
N THR A 101 -10.18 -11.70 22.33
CA THR A 101 -10.43 -12.99 21.68
C THR A 101 -9.13 -13.51 21.13
N ASP A 102 -8.98 -14.82 21.09
CA ASP A 102 -7.80 -15.45 20.55
C ASP A 102 -7.97 -15.61 19.03
N PHE A 103 -6.88 -15.54 18.29
CA PHE A 103 -6.85 -15.75 16.85
C PHE A 103 -5.78 -16.77 16.49
N GLU A 104 -5.99 -17.43 15.35
CA GLU A 104 -5.02 -18.33 14.74
C GLU A 104 -4.65 -17.81 13.36
N PHE A 105 -3.38 -17.88 13.01
CA PHE A 105 -2.90 -17.65 11.66
C PHE A 105 -3.27 -18.87 10.82
N VAL A 106 -4.36 -18.75 10.06
CA VAL A 106 -4.77 -19.80 9.12
C VAL A 106 -4.34 -19.45 7.71
N GLU A 107 -3.61 -20.36 7.06
CA GLU A 107 -3.37 -20.26 5.62
C GLU A 107 -4.70 -20.46 4.90
N LEU A 108 -5.27 -19.37 4.38
CA LEU A 108 -6.54 -19.44 3.66
C LEU A 108 -6.35 -20.28 2.38
N PRO A 109 -7.30 -21.17 2.04
CA PRO A 109 -7.23 -21.91 0.79
C PRO A 109 -7.11 -20.92 -0.37
N ARG A 110 -6.08 -21.11 -1.21
CA ARG A 110 -5.82 -20.27 -2.38
C ARG A 110 -7.12 -20.18 -3.18
N ARG A 111 -7.72 -18.99 -3.24
CA ARG A 111 -8.89 -18.79 -4.10
C ARG A 111 -8.50 -19.17 -5.53
N PRO A 112 -9.33 -19.92 -6.25
CA PRO A 112 -9.08 -20.15 -7.67
C PRO A 112 -8.92 -18.81 -8.35
N ARG A 113 -7.84 -18.69 -9.12
CA ARG A 113 -7.54 -17.50 -9.92
C ARG A 113 -8.77 -17.24 -10.81
N PRO A 114 -9.45 -16.08 -10.70
CA PRO A 114 -10.54 -15.80 -11.63
C PRO A 114 -9.99 -15.80 -13.05
N GLU A 115 -10.79 -16.31 -13.99
CA GLU A 115 -10.45 -16.26 -15.41
C GLU A 115 -10.07 -14.84 -15.81
N ARG A 116 -8.98 -14.72 -16.57
CA ARG A 116 -8.48 -13.45 -17.08
C ARG A 116 -9.41 -12.97 -18.18
N THR A 117 -10.46 -12.23 -17.84
CA THR A 117 -11.23 -11.48 -18.83
C THR A 117 -10.40 -10.29 -19.31
N SER A 118 -10.25 -10.12 -20.63
CA SER A 118 -9.57 -8.97 -21.21
C SER A 118 -10.35 -7.70 -20.88
N ASN A 119 -9.81 -6.86 -20.01
CA ASN A 119 -10.38 -5.54 -19.76
C ASN A 119 -9.99 -4.59 -20.90
N VAL A 120 -10.76 -4.59 -21.99
CA VAL A 120 -10.89 -3.39 -22.83
C VAL A 120 -12.24 -2.76 -22.49
N GLY A 121 -12.33 -2.26 -21.26
CA GLY A 121 -13.41 -1.38 -20.82
C GLY A 121 -13.01 0.07 -21.00
N ARG A 122 -13.97 0.91 -21.37
CA ARG A 122 -13.83 2.36 -21.58
C ARG A 122 -13.05 3.02 -20.44
N ALA A 123 -12.11 3.90 -20.78
CA ALA A 123 -11.26 4.61 -19.83
C ALA A 123 -12.07 5.25 -18.70
N THR A 124 -12.01 4.67 -17.51
CA THR A 124 -12.50 5.28 -16.27
C THR A 124 -11.35 6.03 -15.63
N SER A 125 -11.61 7.30 -15.31
CA SER A 125 -10.69 8.17 -14.55
C SER A 125 -10.08 7.42 -13.37
N LEU A 126 -8.75 7.30 -13.36
CA LEU A 126 -8.00 6.60 -12.31
C LEU A 126 -7.93 7.49 -11.06
N THR A 127 -8.99 7.49 -10.26
CA THR A 127 -8.96 8.00 -8.87
C THR A 127 -8.30 6.97 -7.95
N ARG A 128 -7.12 6.46 -8.34
CA ARG A 128 -6.45 5.35 -7.64
C ARG A 128 -6.07 5.71 -6.21
N ASP A 129 -5.77 6.98 -5.97
CA ASP A 129 -5.41 7.47 -4.64
C ASP A 129 -6.61 7.84 -3.76
N SER A 130 -7.83 7.83 -4.29
CA SER A 130 -9.06 8.10 -3.51
C SER A 130 -10.05 6.93 -3.51
N ASP A 131 -9.78 5.86 -4.28
CA ASP A 131 -10.56 4.62 -4.26
C ASP A 131 -10.29 3.82 -2.98
N THR A 132 -11.18 3.95 -1.99
CA THR A 132 -11.15 3.18 -0.74
C THR A 132 -11.99 1.89 -0.82
N SER A 133 -12.41 1.48 -2.01
CA SER A 133 -13.24 0.28 -2.18
C SER A 133 -12.56 -0.97 -1.63
N ALA A 134 -13.37 -1.91 -1.14
CA ALA A 134 -12.88 -3.18 -0.61
C ALA A 134 -12.03 -3.95 -1.63
N ARG A 135 -12.31 -3.80 -2.93
CA ARG A 135 -11.55 -4.44 -4.01
C ARG A 135 -10.17 -3.82 -4.19
N TYR A 136 -10.08 -2.49 -4.19
CA TYR A 136 -8.80 -1.79 -4.27
C TYR A 136 -7.93 -2.06 -3.04
N ARG A 137 -8.54 -2.03 -1.85
CA ARG A 137 -7.87 -2.39 -0.61
C ARG A 137 -7.37 -3.84 -0.65
N ALA A 138 -8.18 -4.79 -1.10
CA ALA A 138 -7.76 -6.19 -1.24
C ALA A 138 -6.58 -6.38 -2.21
N ALA A 139 -6.55 -5.63 -3.32
CA ALA A 139 -5.42 -5.66 -4.26
C ALA A 139 -4.14 -5.09 -3.63
N THR A 140 -4.25 -3.95 -2.93
CA THR A 140 -3.12 -3.32 -2.23
C THR A 140 -2.56 -4.23 -1.13
N LEU A 141 -3.44 -4.84 -0.34
CA LEU A 141 -3.07 -5.80 0.70
C LEU A 141 -2.56 -7.14 0.14
N GLY A 142 -2.64 -7.37 -1.18
CA GLY A 142 -2.00 -8.51 -1.84
C GLY A 142 -0.47 -8.44 -1.78
N THR A 143 0.10 -7.23 -1.84
CA THR A 143 1.56 -7.01 -1.91
C THR A 143 2.11 -6.19 -0.74
N ARG A 144 1.25 -5.52 0.01
CA ARG A 144 1.64 -4.65 1.14
C ARG A 144 0.94 -5.07 2.44
N ASN A 145 1.63 -4.85 3.55
CA ASN A 145 1.03 -4.81 4.87
C ASN A 145 0.47 -3.42 5.15
N GLU A 146 -0.49 -3.35 6.06
CA GLU A 146 -1.13 -2.10 6.48
C GLU A 146 -1.12 -2.00 8.00
N THR A 147 -0.72 -0.84 8.51
CA THR A 147 -1.07 -0.41 9.86
C THR A 147 -1.86 0.88 9.75
N ALA A 148 -2.98 0.97 10.48
CA ALA A 148 -3.79 2.18 10.50
C ALA A 148 -4.23 2.52 11.92
N LEU A 149 -4.39 3.81 12.17
CA LEU A 149 -4.99 4.37 13.37
C LEU A 149 -6.14 5.29 12.94
N VAL A 150 -7.24 5.22 13.69
CA VAL A 150 -8.36 6.15 13.54
C VAL A 150 -8.40 7.02 14.78
N THR A 151 -8.38 8.33 14.59
CA THR A 151 -8.48 9.30 15.67
C THR A 151 -9.91 9.34 16.24
N PRO A 152 -10.13 9.88 17.45
CA PRO A 152 -11.46 9.92 18.06
C PRO A 152 -12.54 10.64 17.25
N ASP A 153 -12.17 11.57 16.37
CA ASP A 153 -13.04 12.29 15.42
C ASP A 153 -13.25 11.55 14.09
N GLY A 154 -12.66 10.35 13.94
CA GLY A 154 -12.87 9.48 12.79
C GLY A 154 -11.89 9.70 11.64
N MET A 155 -10.83 10.49 11.83
CA MET A 155 -9.80 10.72 10.81
C MET A 155 -8.77 9.60 10.78
N HIS A 156 -8.23 9.31 9.60
CA HIS A 156 -7.36 8.15 9.39
C HIS A 156 -5.88 8.53 9.22
N VAL A 157 -5.02 7.76 9.87
CA VAL A 157 -3.57 7.70 9.60
C VAL A 157 -3.26 6.26 9.19
N GLN A 158 -2.73 6.07 7.98
CA GLN A 158 -2.50 4.76 7.37
C GLN A 158 -1.06 4.66 6.88
N ILE A 159 -0.41 3.53 7.16
CA ILE A 159 0.92 3.20 6.67
C ILE A 159 0.83 1.89 5.89
N LEU A 160 1.36 1.92 4.66
CA LEU A 160 1.51 0.76 3.80
C LEU A 160 2.99 0.46 3.60
N PHE A 161 3.39 -0.78 3.81
CA PHE A 161 4.79 -1.21 3.65
C PHE A 161 4.86 -2.57 2.97
N GLN A 162 5.98 -2.86 2.31
CA GLN A 162 6.14 -4.07 1.52
C GLN A 162 6.04 -5.33 2.40
N LYS A 163 5.37 -6.36 1.88
CA LYS A 163 5.36 -7.69 2.52
C LYS A 163 6.70 -8.40 2.36
N GLU A 164 7.01 -9.28 3.31
CA GLU A 164 8.08 -10.29 3.17
C GLU A 164 9.49 -9.72 2.94
N LEU A 165 9.77 -8.49 3.38
CA LEU A 165 11.14 -7.99 3.48
C LEU A 165 11.79 -8.51 4.76
N GLY A 166 12.36 -9.72 4.69
CA GLY A 166 13.08 -10.37 5.78
C GLY A 166 14.40 -9.68 6.15
N ALA A 167 14.98 -10.09 7.27
CA ALA A 167 16.31 -9.64 7.72
C ALA A 167 17.47 -10.46 7.11
N ASP A 168 17.16 -11.43 6.25
CA ASP A 168 18.12 -12.31 5.56
C ASP A 168 18.47 -11.81 4.14
N GLY A 169 17.84 -10.72 3.68
CA GLY A 169 17.98 -10.18 2.33
C GLY A 169 19.06 -9.10 2.17
N ASP A 170 19.40 -8.82 0.90
CA ASP A 170 20.42 -7.83 0.52
C ASP A 170 20.09 -6.42 1.04
N ASP A 171 18.81 -6.03 1.03
CA ASP A 171 18.38 -4.72 1.52
C ASP A 171 18.65 -4.55 3.03
N TYR A 172 18.50 -5.61 3.82
CA TYR A 172 18.82 -5.59 5.26
C TYR A 172 20.33 -5.59 5.48
N ALA A 173 21.07 -6.47 4.77
CA ALA A 173 22.53 -6.52 4.86
C ALA A 173 23.19 -5.19 4.49
N ALA A 174 22.57 -4.41 3.59
CA ALA A 174 23.05 -3.10 3.20
C ALA A 174 22.99 -2.06 4.34
N LEU A 175 22.13 -2.22 5.36
CA LEU A 175 21.93 -1.26 6.46
C LEU A 175 23.25 -0.89 7.16
N GLU A 176 24.11 -1.87 7.41
CA GLU A 176 25.39 -1.70 8.11
C GLU A 176 26.45 -0.95 7.27
N SER A 177 26.24 -0.87 5.95
CA SER A 177 27.16 -0.24 5.01
C SER A 177 26.72 1.14 4.53
N ILE A 178 25.57 1.64 5.01
CA ILE A 178 25.03 2.94 4.59
C ILE A 178 25.97 4.05 5.08
N ALA A 179 26.48 4.82 4.13
CA ALA A 179 27.27 6.01 4.41
C ALA A 179 26.41 7.11 5.08
N ASP A 180 27.06 8.00 5.82
CA ASP A 180 26.37 9.17 6.38
C ASP A 180 25.66 9.98 5.29
N GLY A 181 24.41 10.38 5.56
CA GLY A 181 23.51 11.01 4.60
C GLY A 181 22.83 10.03 3.62
N GLY A 182 23.24 8.77 3.58
CA GLY A 182 22.67 7.73 2.74
C GLY A 182 21.28 7.28 3.19
N LEU A 183 20.48 6.81 2.24
CA LEU A 183 19.14 6.27 2.47
C LEU A 183 19.13 4.76 2.41
N VAL A 184 18.27 4.15 3.21
CA VAL A 184 17.89 2.75 3.07
C VAL A 184 17.15 2.59 1.74
N GLN A 185 17.70 1.75 0.87
CA GLN A 185 17.05 1.40 -0.39
C GLN A 185 16.31 0.08 -0.24
N LEU A 186 15.07 0.03 -0.73
CA LEU A 186 14.29 -1.20 -0.83
C LEU A 186 14.35 -1.65 -2.29
N THR A 187 15.33 -2.47 -2.65
CA THR A 187 15.56 -2.85 -4.06
C THR A 187 14.44 -3.71 -4.63
N ARG A 188 13.73 -4.44 -3.76
CA ARG A 188 12.64 -5.36 -4.12
C ARG A 188 11.25 -4.83 -3.81
N GLY A 189 11.12 -3.55 -3.43
CA GLY A 189 9.84 -3.00 -2.99
C GLY A 189 9.65 -1.52 -3.26
N ALA A 190 8.42 -1.07 -3.09
CA ALA A 190 8.12 0.35 -3.02
C ALA A 190 8.52 0.91 -1.65
N VAL A 191 8.70 2.23 -1.58
CA VAL A 191 8.88 2.94 -0.31
C VAL A 191 7.70 2.71 0.64
N ILE A 192 7.95 2.81 1.94
CA ILE A 192 6.89 2.87 2.95
C ILE A 192 6.01 4.08 2.64
N ARG A 193 4.71 3.88 2.45
CA ARG A 193 3.76 4.95 2.13
C ARG A 193 2.98 5.33 3.38
N LEU A 194 2.93 6.62 3.69
CA LEU A 194 2.04 7.21 4.68
C LEU A 194 0.89 7.92 3.96
N ARG A 195 -0.32 7.73 4.45
CA ARG A 195 -1.49 8.56 4.17
C ARG A 195 -2.03 9.09 5.49
N THR A 196 -2.33 10.37 5.57
CA THR A 196 -2.89 11.00 6.78
C THR A 196 -3.95 12.01 6.43
N GLU A 197 -5.11 11.94 7.09
CA GLU A 197 -6.19 12.91 6.93
C GLU A 197 -6.06 14.08 7.92
N VAL A 198 -5.07 14.03 8.81
CA VAL A 198 -4.76 15.09 9.79
C VAL A 198 -3.28 15.45 9.75
N PRO A 199 -2.91 16.71 9.99
CA PRO A 199 -1.50 17.09 10.11
C PRO A 199 -0.83 16.42 11.31
N LEU A 200 0.40 15.94 11.11
CA LEU A 200 1.19 15.26 12.15
C LEU A 200 2.28 16.19 12.66
N ARG A 201 2.41 16.32 13.99
CA ARG A 201 3.46 17.11 14.62
C ARG A 201 4.48 16.23 15.31
N PHE A 202 5.70 16.23 14.81
CA PHE A 202 6.86 15.56 15.41
C PHE A 202 7.76 16.62 16.04
N THR A 203 7.73 16.71 17.37
CA THR A 203 8.48 17.75 18.11
C THR A 203 8.13 19.16 17.59
N ASP A 204 9.01 19.78 16.80
CA ASP A 204 8.88 21.10 16.19
C ASP A 204 8.49 21.06 14.71
N THR A 205 8.54 19.89 14.08
CA THR A 205 8.25 19.69 12.66
C THR A 205 6.77 19.34 12.44
N LEU A 206 6.12 20.09 11.54
CA LEU A 206 4.76 19.81 11.10
C LEU A 206 4.81 19.12 9.73
N VAL A 207 4.17 17.96 9.63
CA VAL A 207 3.88 17.27 8.38
C VAL A 207 2.42 17.57 8.04
N PRO A 208 2.15 18.45 7.06
CA PRO A 208 0.79 18.91 6.78
C PRO A 208 -0.03 17.85 6.02
N THR A 209 -1.31 18.14 5.83
CA THR A 209 -2.11 17.58 4.74
C THR A 209 -1.85 18.37 3.45
N ASP A 210 -2.57 18.08 2.38
CA ASP A 210 -2.64 18.90 1.17
C ASP A 210 -1.33 19.04 0.39
N ASN A 211 -0.39 18.11 0.61
CA ASN A 211 0.93 18.16 -0.01
C ASN A 211 0.91 17.87 -1.52
N LEU A 212 -0.08 17.11 -1.99
CA LEU A 212 -0.29 16.82 -3.41
C LEU A 212 -1.29 17.77 -4.07
N ALA A 213 -2.34 18.16 -3.35
CA ALA A 213 -3.38 19.08 -3.82
C ALA A 213 -4.13 19.68 -2.63
N PRO A 214 -4.76 20.86 -2.78
CA PRO A 214 -5.65 21.41 -1.76
C PRO A 214 -6.78 20.44 -1.38
N ASP A 215 -7.11 20.39 -0.09
CA ASP A 215 -8.12 19.52 0.53
C ASP A 215 -7.88 18.02 0.32
N PHE A 216 -6.64 17.61 0.05
CA PHE A 216 -6.24 16.23 -0.14
C PHE A 216 -5.53 15.69 1.11
N PRO A 217 -5.84 14.46 1.57
CA PRO A 217 -5.08 13.82 2.64
C PRO A 217 -3.58 13.83 2.34
N GLY A 218 -2.75 14.13 3.35
CA GLY A 218 -1.30 14.08 3.21
C GLY A 218 -0.87 12.69 2.75
N ALA A 219 -0.03 12.61 1.71
CA ALA A 219 0.47 11.36 1.16
C ALA A 219 1.98 11.44 0.93
N TYR A 220 2.74 10.61 1.64
CA TYR A 220 4.20 10.68 1.67
C TYR A 220 4.87 9.33 1.47
N GLY A 221 6.03 9.33 0.82
CA GLY A 221 7.00 8.26 0.89
C GLY A 221 7.92 8.47 2.09
N LEU A 222 8.12 7.43 2.91
CA LEU A 222 8.95 7.49 4.11
C LEU A 222 10.28 6.76 3.89
N TRP A 223 11.38 7.49 4.06
CA TRP A 223 12.73 7.00 3.83
C TRP A 223 13.56 7.06 5.10
N LEU A 224 14.23 5.96 5.44
CA LEU A 224 15.19 5.93 6.54
C LEU A 224 16.54 6.48 6.05
N LYS A 225 17.07 7.46 6.76
CA LYS A 225 18.32 8.15 6.45
C LYS A 225 19.34 7.97 7.57
N LYS A 226 20.56 7.61 7.22
CA LYS A 226 21.68 7.59 8.17
C LYS A 226 22.17 9.01 8.42
N ALA A 227 22.39 9.37 9.68
CA ALA A 227 22.88 10.69 10.10
C ALA A 227 23.94 10.54 11.19
N GLY A 228 25.19 10.32 10.81
CA GLY A 228 26.28 9.94 11.70
C GLY A 228 25.97 8.63 12.42
N THR A 229 25.97 8.65 13.75
CA THR A 229 25.51 7.50 14.55
C THR A 229 23.99 7.38 14.60
N ASP A 230 23.28 8.47 14.35
CA ASP A 230 21.83 8.57 14.49
C ASP A 230 21.11 8.23 13.17
N TRP A 231 19.78 8.32 13.22
CA TRP A 231 18.90 8.07 12.09
C TRP A 231 17.84 9.16 11.97
N ARG A 232 17.37 9.39 10.75
CA ARG A 232 16.29 10.31 10.46
C ARG A 232 15.26 9.68 9.53
N LEU A 233 14.02 10.16 9.62
CA LEU A 233 12.92 9.79 8.76
C LEU A 233 12.61 10.95 7.82
N VAL A 234 12.83 10.73 6.54
CA VAL A 234 12.53 11.70 5.49
C VAL A 234 11.13 11.44 4.94
N PHE A 235 10.30 12.47 4.94
CA PHE A 235 9.00 12.49 4.30
C PHE A 235 9.17 13.11 2.92
N ASN A 236 8.83 12.36 1.88
CA ASN A 236 8.97 12.77 0.50
C ASN A 236 7.60 12.84 -0.17
N ASN A 237 7.35 13.85 -1.00
CA ASN A 237 6.07 14.09 -1.68
C ASN A 237 5.78 13.11 -2.84
N GLU A 238 6.63 12.10 -3.06
CA GLU A 238 6.39 11.02 -4.01
C GLU A 238 6.05 9.71 -3.27
N PRO A 239 4.78 9.50 -2.87
CA PRO A 239 4.37 8.35 -2.04
C PRO A 239 4.40 7.00 -2.74
N ASP A 240 4.54 6.97 -4.06
CA ASP A 240 4.50 5.75 -4.88
C ASP A 240 5.82 5.46 -5.61
N SER A 241 6.92 6.13 -5.21
CA SER A 241 8.25 5.85 -5.74
C SER A 241 8.70 4.43 -5.40
N TRP A 242 9.43 3.81 -6.33
CA TRP A 242 10.15 2.58 -6.02
C TRP A 242 11.19 2.87 -4.95
N GLY A 243 11.53 1.89 -4.09
CA GLY A 243 12.45 2.06 -2.98
C GLY A 243 13.91 2.36 -3.35
N THR A 244 14.21 2.53 -4.64
CA THR A 244 15.52 2.96 -5.15
C THR A 244 15.46 4.28 -5.91
N GLN A 245 14.29 4.92 -5.98
CA GLN A 245 14.01 6.09 -6.81
C GLN A 245 13.74 7.34 -5.98
N HIS A 246 14.42 7.49 -4.83
CA HIS A 246 14.32 8.71 -4.05
C HIS A 246 14.82 9.91 -4.85
N ASP A 247 14.01 10.96 -4.95
CA ASP A 247 14.43 12.28 -5.42
C ASP A 247 14.38 13.30 -4.27
N PRO A 248 15.54 13.81 -3.81
CA PRO A 248 15.60 14.76 -2.71
C PRO A 248 14.93 16.10 -3.00
N ALA A 249 14.64 16.45 -4.26
CA ALA A 249 13.90 17.66 -4.61
C ALA A 249 12.46 17.66 -4.05
N PHE A 250 11.92 16.49 -3.72
CA PHE A 250 10.57 16.31 -3.19
C PHE A 250 10.54 16.07 -1.67
N ASP A 251 11.67 16.21 -0.97
CA ASP A 251 11.72 16.09 0.49
C ASP A 251 10.94 17.23 1.15
N ALA A 252 9.96 16.87 1.97
CA ALA A 252 9.05 17.78 2.66
C ALA A 252 9.38 17.94 4.14
N ALA A 253 9.91 16.90 4.79
CA ALA A 253 10.33 16.93 6.18
C ALA A 253 11.45 15.93 6.45
N ASP A 254 12.30 16.24 7.43
CA ASP A 254 13.41 15.37 7.86
C ASP A 254 13.44 15.32 9.41
N ILE A 255 13.01 14.21 9.99
CA ILE A 255 12.66 14.08 11.41
C ILE A 255 13.65 13.16 12.10
N ALA A 256 14.17 13.54 13.27
CA ALA A 256 15.06 12.68 14.04
C ALA A 256 14.34 11.42 14.56
N LEU A 257 15.01 10.27 14.47
CA LEU A 257 14.54 9.00 15.02
C LEU A 257 15.40 8.61 16.22
N SER A 258 14.77 8.08 17.27
CA SER A 258 15.49 7.25 18.23
C SER A 258 15.76 5.90 17.59
N HIS A 259 16.97 5.38 17.71
CA HIS A 259 17.37 4.09 17.17
C HIS A 259 17.94 3.21 18.27
N VAL A 260 17.48 1.96 18.32
CA VAL A 260 18.06 0.90 19.15
C VAL A 260 18.36 -0.27 18.24
N GLN A 261 19.60 -0.75 18.29
CA GLN A 261 19.97 -2.07 17.80
C GLN A 261 19.93 -3.02 18.98
N ARG A 262 19.04 -4.01 18.92
CA ARG A 262 18.94 -5.05 19.95
C ARG A 262 20.04 -6.07 19.69
N GLY A 263 20.69 -6.56 20.74
CA GLY A 263 21.69 -7.61 20.59
C GLY A 263 21.06 -8.93 20.10
N PRO A 264 21.89 -9.87 19.63
CA PRO A 264 21.40 -11.06 18.96
C PRO A 264 20.46 -11.87 19.87
N SER A 265 19.32 -12.25 19.32
CA SER A 265 18.20 -12.95 19.96
C SER A 265 17.45 -13.81 18.94
N ASP A 266 16.63 -14.76 19.40
CA ASP A 266 15.77 -15.54 18.50
C ASP A 266 14.73 -14.69 17.70
N LYS A 267 14.73 -13.35 17.85
CA LYS A 267 13.89 -12.39 17.13
C LYS A 267 14.62 -11.65 16.00
N ASP A 268 15.87 -11.99 15.71
CA ASP A 268 16.71 -11.29 14.72
C ASP A 268 16.25 -11.48 13.27
N GLU A 269 15.28 -12.37 13.04
CA GLU A 269 14.68 -12.64 11.72
C GLU A 269 13.41 -11.82 11.44
N GLN A 270 13.03 -10.89 12.33
CA GLN A 270 11.76 -10.19 12.16
C GLN A 270 11.74 -9.35 10.87
N PRO A 271 10.76 -9.56 9.97
CA PRO A 271 10.68 -8.80 8.73
C PRO A 271 10.40 -7.32 9.00
N LEU A 272 10.64 -6.48 7.99
CA LEU A 272 10.29 -5.08 8.02
C LEU A 272 8.83 -4.92 8.40
N ALA A 273 8.60 -4.16 9.46
CA ALA A 273 7.27 -3.83 9.89
C ALA A 273 7.19 -2.41 10.42
N VAL A 274 6.05 -1.77 10.15
CA VAL A 274 5.78 -0.41 10.60
C VAL A 274 4.48 -0.39 11.38
N TYR A 275 4.53 0.15 12.59
CA TYR A 275 3.41 0.17 13.51
C TYR A 275 3.14 1.58 14.05
N LEU A 276 1.87 1.82 14.39
CA LEU A 276 1.40 3.00 15.10
C LEU A 276 0.96 2.56 16.49
N ALA A 277 1.65 3.02 17.52
CA ALA A 277 1.42 2.62 18.90
C ALA A 277 1.00 3.83 19.76
N PRO A 278 -0.22 3.87 20.32
CA PRO A 278 -0.60 4.90 21.27
C PRO A 278 0.37 4.99 22.45
N ARG A 279 0.66 6.21 22.93
CA ARG A 279 1.47 6.49 24.11
C ARG A 279 0.58 7.01 25.24
N ASN A 280 1.02 6.82 26.49
CA ASN A 280 0.27 7.21 27.68
C ASN A 280 0.07 8.73 27.82
N ASN A 281 0.84 9.54 27.09
CA ASN A 281 0.76 11.01 27.10
C ASN A 281 -0.11 11.58 25.96
N GLY A 282 -0.85 10.73 25.23
CA GLY A 282 -1.67 11.13 24.09
C GLY A 282 -0.90 11.31 22.77
N GLN A 283 0.41 11.04 22.75
CA GLN A 283 1.17 10.92 21.51
C GLN A 283 0.95 9.54 20.87
N ILE A 284 1.37 9.41 19.62
CA ILE A 284 1.40 8.17 18.86
C ILE A 284 2.86 7.91 18.48
N GLY A 285 3.36 6.73 18.81
CA GLY A 285 4.65 6.25 18.37
C GLY A 285 4.56 5.64 16.99
N LEU A 286 5.28 6.24 16.03
CA LEU A 286 5.67 5.58 14.81
C LEU A 286 6.86 4.67 15.13
N VAL A 287 6.71 3.37 14.90
CA VAL A 287 7.75 2.37 15.14
C VAL A 287 8.04 1.65 13.84
N ILE A 288 9.28 1.74 13.36
CA ILE A 288 9.79 0.94 12.25
C ILE A 288 10.71 -0.13 12.85
N HIS A 289 10.45 -1.37 12.48
CA HIS A 289 11.15 -2.54 12.97
C HIS A 289 11.73 -3.30 11.78
N TRP A 290 12.99 -3.70 11.85
CA TRP A 290 13.57 -4.65 10.88
C TRP A 290 14.73 -5.39 11.53
N GLY A 291 14.64 -6.71 11.65
CA GLY A 291 15.63 -7.55 12.34
C GLY A 291 15.94 -7.04 13.75
N GLU A 292 17.20 -6.67 13.98
CA GLU A 292 17.67 -6.15 15.26
C GLU A 292 17.34 -4.66 15.47
N HIS A 293 16.99 -3.93 14.40
CA HIS A 293 16.84 -2.48 14.42
C HIS A 293 15.42 -2.06 14.75
N VAL A 294 15.32 -1.11 15.68
CA VAL A 294 14.08 -0.43 16.02
C VAL A 294 14.30 1.07 15.90
N TRP A 295 13.54 1.72 15.04
CA TRP A 295 13.48 3.16 14.91
C TRP A 295 12.14 3.68 15.41
N THR A 296 12.17 4.74 16.20
CA THR A 296 10.95 5.32 16.76
C THR A 296 10.95 6.84 16.67
N ALA A 297 9.79 7.39 16.34
CA ALA A 297 9.48 8.80 16.53
C ALA A 297 8.04 8.93 17.07
N ASP A 298 7.85 9.79 18.06
CA ASP A 298 6.53 10.07 18.60
C ASP A 298 5.97 11.36 17.96
N PHE A 299 4.68 11.35 17.63
CA PHE A 299 3.97 12.51 17.10
C PHE A 299 2.65 12.74 17.81
N SER A 300 2.11 13.95 17.67
CA SER A 300 0.71 14.24 17.97
C SER A 300 -0.04 14.60 16.69
N VAL A 301 -1.35 14.37 16.70
CA VAL A 301 -2.24 14.90 15.65
C VAL A 301 -2.58 16.34 15.99
N THR A 302 -2.40 17.24 15.03
CA THR A 302 -2.76 18.66 15.17
C THR A 302 -4.12 18.93 14.54
N ARG A 303 -4.92 19.74 15.24
CA ARG A 303 -6.22 20.25 14.76
C ARG A 303 -6.07 21.64 14.18
#